data_AF-E3KEF7-F1
#
_entry.id   AF-E3KEF7-F1
#
_cell.length_a   1.000
_cell.length_b   1.000
_cell.length_c   1.000
_cell.angle_alpha   90.00
_cell.angle_beta   90.00
_cell.angle_gamma   90.00
#
_symmetry.space_group_name_H-M   'P 1'
#
loop_
_entity.id
_entity.type
_entity.pdbx_description
1 polymer ?
#
loop_
_entity_poly.entity_id
_entity_poly.type
_entity_poly.pdbx_seq_one_letter_code
_entity_poly.pdbx_strand_id
1 'polypeptide(L)'
;MDALAITRVCLRVAFAIDNKYGYVPLSETDPNYVAEINREKLCQFPPCRCTNCNIDSGIKLIENLKELSRHNFDDVMNDRFKFTEDSIIESKKRKQTRRVENSLLGAESNKALVDKFKNYMLLYFREYYNARMGRSSRFSACDLFREEHVDAIILHFEDLDNLDTLERIIGGEVIDGQIQFLMNSIAKFKNDPDYQQHIVNQERLKEEAEEAKKKKRRESAARYRAKKKALAASQASITTTTNIPNKSN
;
A
#
# COMPACT_ATOMS: atom_id res chain seq x y z
N MET A 1 7.14 -28.98 6.12
CA MET A 1 5.87 -28.67 5.43
C MET A 1 4.75 -29.21 6.27
N ASP A 2 3.68 -28.44 6.45
CA ASP A 2 2.50 -28.87 7.19
C ASP A 2 1.76 -29.94 6.38
N ALA A 3 1.52 -31.12 6.97
CA ALA A 3 0.85 -32.23 6.31
C ALA A 3 -0.61 -31.88 5.93
N LEU A 4 -1.25 -31.00 6.71
CA LEU A 4 -2.59 -30.50 6.42
C LEU A 4 -2.63 -29.64 5.14
N ALA A 5 -1.53 -28.98 4.80
CA ALA A 5 -1.43 -28.14 3.60
C ALA A 5 -1.31 -28.95 2.30
N ILE A 6 -0.89 -30.21 2.37
CA ILE A 6 -0.64 -31.07 1.20
C ILE A 6 -1.59 -32.28 1.12
N THR A 7 -2.37 -32.55 2.16
CA THR A 7 -3.29 -33.69 2.15
C THR A 7 -4.39 -33.49 1.12
N ARG A 8 -4.68 -34.55 0.37
CA ARG A 8 -5.77 -34.58 -0.62
C ARG A 8 -7.04 -35.23 -0.08
N VAL A 9 -6.99 -35.76 1.14
CA VAL A 9 -8.11 -36.49 1.73
C VAL A 9 -9.12 -35.54 2.38
N CYS A 10 -10.29 -36.05 2.77
CA CYS A 10 -11.31 -35.27 3.48
C CYS A 10 -10.74 -34.59 4.73
N LEU A 11 -10.80 -33.26 4.83
CA LEU A 11 -10.23 -32.53 5.97
C LEU A 11 -10.94 -32.86 7.29
N ARG A 12 -12.26 -33.09 7.28
CA ARG A 12 -12.99 -33.51 8.49
C ARG A 12 -12.43 -34.80 9.08
N VAL A 13 -12.15 -35.78 8.21
CA VAL A 13 -11.59 -37.08 8.59
C VAL A 13 -10.11 -36.95 8.96
N ALA A 14 -9.36 -36.13 8.21
CA ALA A 14 -7.96 -35.85 8.51
C ALA A 14 -7.80 -35.26 9.93
N PHE A 15 -8.63 -34.30 10.32
CA PHE A 15 -8.63 -33.77 11.69
C PHE A 15 -9.04 -34.81 12.74
N ALA A 16 -10.01 -35.68 12.44
CA ALA A 16 -10.39 -36.76 13.36
C ALA A 16 -9.22 -37.73 13.60
N ILE A 17 -8.44 -38.04 12.56
CA ILE A 17 -7.28 -38.91 12.65
C ILE A 17 -6.13 -38.23 13.36
N ASP A 18 -5.87 -36.95 13.07
CA ASP A 18 -4.86 -36.18 13.78
C ASP A 18 -5.15 -36.10 15.28
N ASN A 19 -6.40 -35.81 15.65
CA ASN A 19 -6.82 -35.78 17.05
C ASN A 19 -6.75 -37.14 17.76
N LYS A 20 -6.93 -38.25 17.04
CA LYS A 20 -6.99 -39.60 17.63
C LYS A 20 -5.65 -40.33 17.61
N TYR A 21 -4.85 -40.14 16.56
CA TYR A 21 -3.63 -40.88 16.28
C TYR A 21 -2.38 -39.97 16.17
N GLY A 22 -2.53 -38.64 16.16
CA GLY A 22 -1.43 -37.69 16.13
C GLY A 22 -0.75 -37.52 14.77
N TYR A 23 -1.45 -37.84 13.67
CA TYR A 23 -0.93 -37.61 12.33
C TYR A 23 -2.03 -37.26 11.32
N VAL A 24 -1.66 -36.52 10.28
CA VAL A 24 -2.55 -36.20 9.15
C VAL A 24 -2.34 -37.23 8.02
N PRO A 25 -3.37 -37.97 7.60
CA PRO A 25 -3.26 -38.92 6.50
C PRO A 25 -3.06 -38.18 5.17
N LEU A 26 -2.22 -38.74 4.28
CA LEU A 26 -1.93 -38.18 2.95
C LEU A 26 -2.51 -39.03 1.80
N SER A 27 -3.05 -40.20 2.10
CA SER A 27 -3.61 -41.15 1.13
C SER A 27 -4.98 -41.63 1.57
N GLU A 28 -5.88 -41.84 0.60
CA GLU A 28 -7.19 -42.43 0.81
C GLU A 28 -7.13 -43.93 1.18
N THR A 29 -5.98 -44.56 0.95
CA THR A 29 -5.74 -45.97 1.29
C THR A 29 -5.22 -46.17 2.72
N ASP A 30 -5.02 -45.10 3.47
CA ASP A 30 -4.62 -45.19 4.88
C ASP A 30 -5.68 -45.98 5.69
N PRO A 31 -5.29 -47.03 6.45
CA PRO A 31 -6.25 -47.87 7.16
C PRO A 31 -7.10 -47.10 8.18
N ASN A 32 -6.54 -46.10 8.86
CA ASN A 32 -7.26 -45.27 9.82
C ASN A 32 -8.20 -44.30 9.09
N TYR A 33 -7.80 -43.78 7.92
CA TYR A 33 -8.67 -43.00 7.03
C TYR A 33 -9.89 -43.80 6.58
N VAL A 34 -9.68 -45.00 6.06
CA VAL A 34 -10.76 -45.88 5.62
C VAL A 34 -11.69 -46.24 6.78
N ALA A 35 -11.12 -46.56 7.96
CA ALA A 35 -11.92 -46.87 9.15
C ALA A 35 -12.80 -45.69 9.59
N GLU A 36 -12.27 -44.47 9.58
CA GLU A 36 -13.01 -43.28 10.00
C GLU A 36 -14.09 -42.89 8.98
N ILE A 37 -13.81 -43.01 7.67
CA ILE A 37 -14.83 -42.85 6.62
C ILE A 37 -15.98 -43.86 6.82
N ASN A 38 -15.66 -45.11 7.12
CA ASN A 38 -16.68 -46.14 7.38
C ASN A 38 -17.49 -45.83 8.64
N ARG A 39 -16.84 -45.34 9.70
CA ARG A 39 -17.53 -44.89 10.92
C ARG A 39 -18.49 -43.73 10.63
N GLU A 40 -18.05 -42.71 9.90
CA GLU A 40 -18.91 -41.57 9.50
C GLU A 40 -20.13 -42.05 8.69
N LYS A 41 -19.96 -43.02 7.78
CA LYS A 41 -21.06 -43.62 7.01
C LYS A 41 -22.04 -44.38 7.91
N LEU A 42 -21.54 -45.21 8.84
CA LEU A 42 -22.37 -45.95 9.79
C LEU A 42 -23.16 -45.02 10.73
N CYS A 43 -22.54 -43.92 11.13
CA CYS A 43 -23.18 -42.88 11.95
C CYS A 43 -24.02 -41.89 11.13
N GLN A 44 -24.18 -42.09 9.81
CA GLN A 44 -24.98 -41.26 8.92
C GLN A 44 -24.60 -39.77 8.97
N PHE A 45 -23.30 -39.48 9.02
CA PHE A 45 -22.82 -38.10 9.00
C PHE A 45 -23.23 -37.43 7.68
N PRO A 46 -23.57 -36.13 7.69
CA PRO A 46 -23.87 -35.42 6.47
C PRO A 46 -22.64 -35.37 5.55
N PRO A 47 -22.84 -35.23 4.22
CA PRO A 47 -21.75 -35.05 3.27
C PRO A 47 -20.79 -33.94 3.71
N CYS A 48 -19.49 -34.20 3.61
CA CYS A 48 -18.49 -33.21 3.98
C CYS A 48 -18.46 -32.07 2.95
N ARG A 49 -18.39 -30.83 3.43
CA ARG A 49 -18.31 -29.62 2.62
C ARG A 49 -16.92 -28.98 2.61
N CYS A 50 -15.89 -29.71 3.03
CA CYS A 50 -14.52 -29.21 3.00
C CYS A 50 -14.02 -29.03 1.56
N THR A 51 -12.94 -28.25 1.39
CA THR A 51 -12.35 -27.94 0.08
C THR A 51 -11.90 -29.18 -0.71
N ASN A 52 -11.58 -30.28 -0.03
CA ASN A 52 -11.20 -31.54 -0.67
C ASN A 52 -12.40 -32.42 -1.03
N CYS A 53 -13.58 -32.21 -0.45
CA CYS A 53 -14.79 -33.00 -0.72
C CYS A 53 -15.81 -32.29 -1.61
N ASN A 54 -15.91 -30.96 -1.51
CA ASN A 54 -16.80 -30.15 -2.32
C ASN A 54 -16.00 -29.04 -3.02
N ILE A 55 -15.26 -29.45 -4.05
CA ILE A 55 -14.32 -28.61 -4.79
C ILE A 55 -15.08 -27.47 -5.50
N ASP A 56 -16.19 -27.77 -6.16
CA ASP A 56 -16.93 -26.78 -6.95
C ASP A 56 -17.52 -25.65 -6.09
N SER A 57 -18.13 -25.97 -4.94
CA SER A 57 -18.59 -24.95 -4.00
C SER A 57 -17.41 -24.14 -3.44
N GLY A 58 -16.27 -24.78 -3.21
CA GLY A 58 -15.04 -24.11 -2.75
C GLY A 58 -14.51 -23.10 -3.77
N ILE A 59 -14.41 -23.50 -5.04
CA ILE A 59 -14.00 -22.61 -6.15
C ILE A 59 -14.97 -21.45 -6.27
N LYS A 60 -16.29 -21.73 -6.30
CA LYS A 60 -17.32 -20.70 -6.39
C LYS A 60 -17.23 -19.69 -5.25
N LEU A 61 -16.98 -20.14 -4.02
CA LEU A 61 -16.78 -19.27 -2.87
C LEU A 61 -15.54 -18.38 -3.06
N ILE A 62 -14.42 -18.96 -3.49
CA ILE A 62 -13.16 -18.22 -3.68
C ILE A 62 -13.32 -17.12 -4.73
N GLU A 63 -13.94 -17.44 -5.87
CA GLU A 63 -14.16 -16.47 -6.96
C GLU A 63 -15.06 -15.30 -6.55
N ASN A 64 -15.93 -15.52 -5.56
CA ASN A 64 -16.90 -14.55 -5.08
C ASN A 64 -16.60 -14.01 -3.67
N LEU A 65 -15.41 -14.27 -3.11
CA LEU A 65 -14.98 -13.77 -1.79
C LEU A 65 -15.14 -12.26 -1.63
N LYS A 66 -14.99 -11.50 -2.72
CA LYS A 66 -15.14 -10.04 -2.78
C LYS A 66 -16.58 -9.56 -2.47
N GLU A 67 -17.57 -10.41 -2.64
CA GLU A 67 -18.99 -10.10 -2.41
C GLU A 67 -19.42 -10.46 -0.97
N LEU A 68 -18.52 -11.06 -0.16
CA LEU A 68 -18.83 -11.40 1.23
C LEU A 68 -18.76 -10.15 2.11
N SER A 69 -19.78 -10.02 2.95
CA SER A 69 -19.91 -9.01 3.99
C SER A 69 -20.31 -9.69 5.29
N ARG A 70 -20.21 -8.95 6.40
CA ARG A 70 -20.68 -9.43 7.70
C ARG A 70 -22.16 -9.81 7.72
N HIS A 71 -22.97 -9.27 6.81
CA HIS A 71 -24.41 -9.49 6.79
C HIS A 71 -24.85 -10.68 5.93
N ASN A 72 -24.03 -11.10 4.95
CA ASN A 72 -24.37 -12.21 4.06
C ASN A 72 -23.50 -13.47 4.27
N PHE A 73 -22.50 -13.40 5.15
CA PHE A 73 -21.56 -14.51 5.40
C PHE A 73 -22.28 -15.83 5.71
N ASP A 74 -23.19 -15.83 6.68
CA ASP A 74 -23.90 -17.06 7.08
C ASP A 74 -24.76 -17.61 5.95
N ASP A 75 -25.39 -16.74 5.15
CA ASP A 75 -26.20 -17.17 4.01
C ASP A 75 -25.34 -17.74 2.89
N VAL A 76 -24.15 -17.18 2.66
CA VAL A 76 -23.16 -17.73 1.71
C VAL A 76 -22.68 -19.11 2.17
N MET A 77 -22.30 -19.26 3.44
CA MET A 77 -21.79 -20.53 3.97
C MET A 77 -22.83 -21.65 3.98
N ASN A 78 -24.12 -21.28 4.00
CA ASN A 78 -25.24 -22.22 3.97
C ASN A 78 -25.90 -22.37 2.58
N ASP A 79 -25.24 -21.90 1.50
CA ASP A 79 -25.75 -21.93 0.12
C ASP A 79 -27.13 -21.24 -0.06
N ARG A 80 -27.51 -20.33 0.84
CA ARG A 80 -28.74 -19.53 0.77
C ARG A 80 -28.55 -18.24 -0.02
N PHE A 81 -27.30 -17.85 -0.27
CA PHE A 81 -26.94 -16.68 -1.06
C PHE A 81 -26.65 -17.07 -2.51
N LYS A 82 -27.25 -16.37 -3.47
CA LYS A 82 -26.95 -16.54 -4.90
C LYS A 82 -26.03 -15.42 -5.36
N PHE A 83 -24.80 -15.79 -5.73
CA PHE A 83 -23.90 -14.88 -6.43
C PHE A 83 -24.51 -14.50 -7.77
N THR A 84 -24.53 -13.20 -8.08
CA THR A 84 -24.95 -12.69 -9.39
C THR A 84 -23.91 -13.08 -10.45
N GLU A 85 -24.34 -13.69 -11.56
CA GLU A 85 -23.47 -14.12 -12.67
C GLU A 85 -22.71 -12.95 -13.32
N ASP A 86 -23.17 -11.72 -13.11
CA ASP A 86 -22.60 -10.50 -13.67
C ASP A 86 -21.56 -9.85 -12.74
N SER A 87 -20.44 -10.52 -12.48
CA SER A 87 -19.21 -9.79 -12.15
C SER A 87 -17.94 -10.57 -12.44
N ILE A 88 -17.78 -11.05 -13.68
CA ILE A 88 -16.47 -10.90 -14.34
C ILE A 88 -16.25 -9.40 -14.61
N ILE A 89 -16.33 -8.57 -13.57
CA ILE A 89 -15.56 -7.35 -13.53
C ILE A 89 -14.17 -7.90 -13.38
N GLU A 90 -13.48 -8.05 -14.53
CA GLU A 90 -12.03 -8.17 -14.61
C GLU A 90 -11.52 -7.38 -13.42
N SER A 91 -10.86 -8.06 -12.47
CA SER A 91 -10.21 -7.40 -11.37
C SER A 91 -9.51 -6.21 -12.00
N LYS A 92 -10.05 -4.99 -11.80
CA LYS A 92 -9.40 -3.79 -12.30
C LYS A 92 -8.17 -3.80 -11.44
N LYS A 93 -7.09 -4.45 -11.91
CA LYS A 93 -5.76 -4.35 -11.36
C LYS A 93 -5.68 -2.87 -11.15
N ARG A 94 -5.73 -2.44 -9.89
CA ARG A 94 -5.65 -1.02 -9.55
C ARG A 94 -4.45 -0.60 -10.35
N LYS A 95 -4.66 0.20 -11.40
CA LYS A 95 -3.55 0.74 -12.16
C LYS A 95 -2.74 1.36 -11.06
N GLN A 96 -1.59 0.77 -10.77
CA GLN A 96 -0.68 1.30 -9.77
C GLN A 96 -0.30 2.62 -10.41
N THR A 97 -1.02 3.67 -10.05
CA THR A 97 -0.86 4.98 -10.61
C THR A 97 0.60 5.26 -10.36
N ARG A 98 1.34 5.38 -11.46
CA ARG A 98 2.79 5.52 -11.51
C ARG A 98 3.21 6.33 -10.29
N ARG A 99 3.91 5.67 -9.35
CA ARG A 99 4.25 6.21 -8.03
C ARG A 99 4.80 7.61 -8.22
N VAL A 100 4.01 8.61 -7.81
CA VAL A 100 4.51 9.98 -7.70
C VAL A 100 5.26 10.01 -6.38
N GLU A 101 6.57 9.97 -6.49
CA GLU A 101 7.56 10.05 -5.43
C GLU A 101 7.60 11.46 -4.81
N ASN A 102 6.44 12.00 -4.41
CA ASN A 102 6.34 13.38 -3.94
C ASN A 102 5.65 13.47 -2.58
N SER A 103 5.94 12.57 -1.63
CA SER A 103 5.78 12.98 -0.24
C SER A 103 6.89 13.97 0.07
N LEU A 104 6.58 15.17 0.56
CA LEU A 104 7.54 16.18 0.99
C LEU A 104 8.53 15.66 2.03
N LEU A 105 8.23 14.55 2.72
CA LEU A 105 9.13 13.86 3.64
C LEU A 105 10.07 12.87 2.95
N GLY A 106 9.75 12.36 1.75
CA GLY A 106 10.50 11.31 1.07
C GLY A 106 11.75 11.75 0.30
N ALA A 107 12.04 13.05 0.23
CA ALA A 107 13.26 13.55 -0.43
C ALA A 107 14.52 13.22 0.39
N GLU A 108 15.63 12.89 -0.27
CA GLU A 108 16.93 12.56 0.37
C GLU A 108 17.39 13.62 1.40
N SER A 109 16.99 14.89 1.21
CA SER A 109 17.31 16.00 2.13
C SER A 109 16.65 15.89 3.51
N ASN A 110 15.63 15.04 3.67
CA ASN A 110 14.78 14.99 4.87
C ASN A 110 14.91 13.69 5.65
N LYS A 111 15.94 12.89 5.35
CA LYS A 111 16.19 11.58 5.94
C LYS A 111 16.17 11.61 7.48
N ALA A 112 16.79 12.62 8.10
CA ALA A 112 16.80 12.76 9.55
C ALA A 112 15.39 12.98 10.15
N LEU A 113 14.53 13.74 9.46
CA LEU A 113 13.16 13.99 9.90
C LEU A 113 12.28 12.75 9.71
N VAL A 114 12.48 12.02 8.61
CA VAL A 114 11.86 10.72 8.36
C VAL A 114 12.25 9.72 9.44
N ASP A 115 13.54 9.59 9.74
CA ASP A 115 14.03 8.67 10.76
C ASP A 115 13.49 9.05 12.16
N LYS A 116 13.42 10.35 12.47
CA LYS A 116 12.77 10.85 13.70
C LYS A 116 11.31 10.42 13.75
N PHE A 117 10.56 10.61 12.67
CA PHE A 117 9.16 10.20 12.59
C PHE A 117 8.98 8.68 12.72
N LYS A 118 9.80 7.88 12.04
CA LYS A 118 9.74 6.41 12.12
C LYS A 118 9.95 5.91 13.54
N ASN A 119 11.01 6.39 14.18
CA ASN A 119 11.32 6.03 15.56
C ASN A 119 10.21 6.47 16.52
N TYR A 120 9.67 7.68 16.33
CA TYR A 120 8.53 8.16 17.11
C TYR A 120 7.32 7.23 16.98
N MET A 121 6.87 6.93 15.76
CA MET A 121 5.68 6.12 15.54
C MET A 121 5.81 4.70 16.12
N LEU A 122 6.95 4.03 15.89
CA LEU A 122 7.19 2.67 16.37
C LEU A 122 7.31 2.60 17.90
N LEU A 123 8.06 3.55 18.50
CA LEU A 123 8.26 3.57 19.95
C LEU A 123 6.95 3.84 20.69
N TYR A 124 6.22 4.89 20.30
CA TYR A 124 4.99 5.28 20.98
C TYR A 124 3.88 4.25 20.76
N PHE A 125 3.80 3.61 19.58
CA PHE A 125 2.88 2.49 19.38
C PHE A 125 3.22 1.29 20.27
N ARG A 126 4.51 0.97 20.43
CA ARG A 126 4.96 -0.10 21.33
C ARG A 126 4.56 0.17 22.78
N GLU A 127 4.70 1.41 23.25
CA GLU A 127 4.26 1.80 24.59
C GLU A 127 2.74 1.70 24.75
N TYR A 128 1.99 2.21 23.76
CA TYR A 128 0.53 2.12 23.71
C TYR A 128 0.03 0.67 23.75
N TYR A 129 0.70 -0.22 23.01
CA TYR A 129 0.41 -1.66 22.97
C TYR A 129 0.66 -2.33 24.32
N ASN A 130 1.86 -2.16 24.86
CA ASN A 130 2.29 -2.82 26.10
C ASN A 130 1.43 -2.40 27.29
N ALA A 131 0.99 -1.14 27.33
CA ALA A 131 0.10 -0.64 28.38
C ALA A 131 -1.28 -1.33 28.39
N ARG A 132 -1.77 -1.80 27.24
CA ARG A 132 -3.08 -2.47 27.11
C ARG A 132 -2.98 -3.98 27.24
N MET A 133 -1.99 -4.59 26.62
CA MET A 133 -1.94 -6.05 26.41
C MET A 133 -1.15 -6.79 27.51
N GLY A 134 -0.39 -6.07 28.34
CA GLY A 134 0.39 -6.65 29.42
C GLY A 134 1.53 -7.56 28.92
N ARG A 135 2.00 -8.48 29.76
CA ARG A 135 3.17 -9.34 29.49
C ARG A 135 2.86 -10.67 28.79
N SER A 136 1.58 -10.98 28.55
CA SER A 136 1.14 -12.32 28.11
C SER A 136 0.46 -12.34 26.73
N SER A 137 0.68 -11.33 25.89
CA SER A 137 0.08 -11.32 24.55
C SER A 137 0.80 -12.27 23.60
N ARG A 138 0.01 -12.92 22.72
CA ARG A 138 0.51 -13.84 21.70
C ARG A 138 1.30 -13.14 20.59
N PHE A 139 1.02 -11.85 20.36
CA PHE A 139 1.68 -10.99 19.39
C PHE A 139 2.38 -9.85 20.11
N SER A 140 3.45 -9.32 19.54
CA SER A 140 4.11 -8.10 20.00
C SER A 140 3.61 -6.88 19.23
N ALA A 141 3.89 -5.69 19.73
CA ALA A 141 3.59 -4.45 19.00
C ALA A 141 4.20 -4.43 17.59
N CYS A 142 5.41 -4.96 17.45
CA CYS A 142 6.12 -5.03 16.17
C CYS A 142 5.46 -5.99 15.17
N ASP A 143 4.73 -7.00 15.64
CA ASP A 143 3.99 -7.91 14.73
C ASP A 143 2.78 -7.21 14.11
N LEU A 144 2.22 -6.23 14.81
CA LEU A 144 0.97 -5.53 14.49
C LEU A 144 1.18 -4.18 13.78
N PHE A 145 2.30 -3.51 14.04
CA PHE A 145 2.65 -2.25 13.42
C PHE A 145 4.15 -2.20 13.12
N ARG A 146 4.48 -2.55 11.88
CA ARG A 146 5.83 -2.61 11.31
C ARG A 146 6.23 -1.31 10.59
N GLU A 147 7.51 -1.21 10.27
CA GLU A 147 8.07 -0.14 9.43
C GLU A 147 7.31 0.05 8.12
N GLU A 148 6.84 -1.03 7.49
CA GLU A 148 6.02 -1.00 6.26
C GLU A 148 4.77 -0.11 6.39
N HIS A 149 4.11 -0.14 7.55
CA HIS A 149 2.94 0.68 7.82
C HIS A 149 3.35 2.15 7.99
N VAL A 150 4.48 2.40 8.65
CA VAL A 150 5.00 3.77 8.82
C VAL A 150 5.44 4.37 7.49
N ASP A 151 6.07 3.58 6.63
CA ASP A 151 6.45 3.99 5.28
C ASP A 151 5.23 4.31 4.42
N ALA A 152 4.17 3.53 4.54
CA ALA A 152 2.90 3.82 3.88
C ALA A 152 2.27 5.12 4.40
N ILE A 153 2.37 5.40 5.70
CA ILE A 153 1.94 6.68 6.30
C ILE A 153 2.79 7.84 5.77
N ILE A 154 4.12 7.70 5.71
CA ILE A 154 5.02 8.72 5.16
C ILE A 154 4.68 9.04 3.71
N LEU A 155 4.37 8.03 2.90
CA LEU A 155 3.99 8.20 1.50
C LEU A 155 2.74 9.06 1.32
N HIS A 156 1.81 8.99 2.28
CA HIS A 156 0.52 9.69 2.25
C HIS A 156 0.44 10.80 3.31
N PHE A 157 1.58 11.28 3.83
CA PHE A 157 1.62 12.10 5.03
C PHE A 157 0.89 13.45 4.90
N GLU A 158 0.93 14.06 3.72
CA GLU A 158 0.25 15.32 3.42
C GLU A 158 -1.27 15.15 3.31
N ASP A 159 -1.72 14.08 2.66
CA ASP A 159 -3.14 13.82 2.41
C ASP A 159 -3.86 13.15 3.61
N LEU A 160 -3.12 12.90 4.70
CA LEU A 160 -3.61 12.24 5.90
C LEU A 160 -4.31 13.23 6.84
N ASP A 161 -5.62 13.39 6.63
CA ASP A 161 -6.48 14.30 7.40
C ASP A 161 -7.65 13.61 8.12
N ASN A 162 -7.97 12.35 7.79
CA ASN A 162 -9.12 11.64 8.35
C ASN A 162 -8.81 10.17 8.69
N LEU A 163 -9.59 9.63 9.64
CA LEU A 163 -9.42 8.28 10.18
C LEU A 163 -9.58 7.21 9.09
N ASP A 164 -10.56 7.35 8.20
CA ASP A 164 -10.84 6.40 7.11
C ASP A 164 -9.65 6.24 6.15
N THR A 165 -8.94 7.33 5.87
CA THR A 165 -7.75 7.32 5.03
C THR A 165 -6.62 6.57 5.71
N LEU A 166 -6.42 6.80 7.00
CA LEU A 166 -5.41 6.09 7.79
C LEU A 166 -5.75 4.59 7.89
N GLU A 167 -7.00 4.25 8.16
CA GLU A 167 -7.51 2.88 8.19
C GLU A 167 -7.17 2.12 6.91
N ARG A 168 -7.49 2.73 5.76
CA ARG A 168 -7.22 2.16 4.44
C ARG A 168 -5.73 1.99 4.15
N ILE A 169 -4.88 2.86 4.69
CA ILE A 169 -3.42 2.81 4.49
C ILE A 169 -2.80 1.67 5.31
N ILE A 170 -3.20 1.52 6.58
CA ILE A 170 -2.58 0.54 7.47
C ILE A 170 -3.25 -0.84 7.42
N GLY A 171 -4.43 -0.95 6.82
CA GLY A 171 -5.14 -2.21 6.59
C GLY A 171 -6.20 -2.55 7.64
N GLY A 172 -6.81 -1.53 8.27
CA GLY A 172 -7.80 -1.73 9.33
C GLY A 172 -7.23 -1.65 10.73
N GLU A 173 -8.13 -1.62 11.70
CA GLU A 173 -7.80 -1.66 13.12
C GLU A 173 -7.53 -3.11 13.57
N VAL A 174 -6.37 -3.36 14.17
CA VAL A 174 -6.06 -4.66 14.80
C VAL A 174 -6.24 -4.64 16.32
N ILE A 175 -6.33 -3.46 16.93
CA ILE A 175 -6.57 -3.25 18.35
C ILE A 175 -7.45 -2.03 18.53
N ASP A 176 -8.49 -2.15 19.37
CA ASP A 176 -9.41 -1.05 19.67
C ASP A 176 -8.66 0.27 20.00
N GLY A 177 -9.00 1.31 19.23
CA GLY A 177 -8.47 2.66 19.36
C GLY A 177 -7.07 2.89 18.77
N GLN A 178 -6.46 1.89 18.13
CA GLN A 178 -5.19 2.02 17.41
C GLN A 178 -5.24 3.13 16.38
N ILE A 179 -6.28 3.19 15.54
CA ILE A 179 -6.33 4.17 14.44
C ILE A 179 -6.39 5.58 15.01
N GLN A 180 -7.21 5.79 16.05
CA GLN A 180 -7.31 7.07 16.74
C GLN A 180 -5.99 7.47 17.38
N PHE A 181 -5.29 6.53 18.02
CA PHE A 181 -3.98 6.77 18.62
C PHE A 181 -2.93 7.18 17.58
N LEU A 182 -2.86 6.45 16.47
CA LEU A 182 -1.93 6.74 15.38
C LEU A 182 -2.22 8.11 14.75
N MET A 183 -3.50 8.43 14.52
CA MET A 183 -3.90 9.74 14.00
C MET A 183 -3.49 10.88 14.94
N ASN A 184 -3.73 10.72 16.25
CA ASN A 184 -3.30 11.70 17.25
C ASN A 184 -1.78 11.86 17.29
N SER A 185 -1.03 10.78 17.09
CA SER A 185 0.43 10.78 17.06
C SER A 185 0.96 11.51 15.82
N ILE A 186 0.34 11.30 14.65
CA ILE A 186 0.63 12.03 13.41
C ILE A 186 0.34 13.52 13.60
N ALA A 187 -0.82 13.88 14.17
CA ALA A 187 -1.17 15.27 14.44
C ALA A 187 -0.18 15.96 15.40
N LYS A 188 0.28 15.25 16.45
CA LYS A 188 1.31 15.76 17.35
C LYS A 188 2.63 16.01 16.61
N PHE A 189 3.05 15.08 15.77
CA PHE A 189 4.26 15.25 14.97
C PHE A 189 4.14 16.39 13.95
N LYS A 190 2.98 16.55 13.30
CA LYS A 190 2.71 17.70 12.42
C LYS A 190 2.84 19.04 13.17
N ASN A 191 2.60 19.09 14.47
CA ASN A 191 2.78 20.29 15.29
C ASN A 191 4.19 20.44 15.89
N ASP A 192 5.11 19.50 15.65
CA ASP A 192 6.47 19.55 16.17
C ASP A 192 7.27 20.70 15.51
N PRO A 193 8.07 21.47 16.26
CA PRO A 193 8.83 22.58 15.71
C PRO A 193 9.76 22.19 14.55
N ASP A 194 10.35 20.98 14.59
CA ASP A 194 11.25 20.53 13.52
C ASP A 194 10.48 20.30 12.21
N TYR A 195 9.26 19.77 12.30
CA TYR A 195 8.39 19.59 11.13
C TYR A 195 7.88 20.93 10.59
N GLN A 196 7.46 21.84 11.46
CA GLN A 196 7.03 23.18 11.04
C GLN A 196 8.16 23.97 10.36
N GLN A 197 9.38 23.90 10.92
CA GLN A 197 10.56 24.50 10.32
C GLN A 197 10.89 23.88 8.96
N HIS A 198 10.67 22.57 8.80
CA HIS A 198 10.83 21.87 7.54
C HIS A 198 9.88 22.39 6.46
N ILE A 199 8.60 22.59 6.80
CA ILE A 199 7.61 23.17 5.87
C ILE A 199 8.04 24.57 5.40
N VAL A 200 8.42 25.44 6.34
CA VAL A 200 8.91 26.80 6.01
C VAL A 200 10.15 26.75 5.11
N ASN A 201 11.10 25.86 5.39
CA ASN A 201 12.30 25.69 4.58
C ASN A 201 11.96 25.23 3.16
N GLN A 202 10.99 24.32 3.00
CA GLN A 202 10.57 23.86 1.68
C GLN A 202 9.86 24.95 0.87
N GLU A 203 9.01 25.75 1.51
CA GLU A 203 8.38 26.90 0.85
C GLU A 203 9.43 27.90 0.35
N ARG A 204 10.38 28.26 1.22
CA ARG A 204 11.51 29.14 0.83
C ARG A 204 12.31 28.58 -0.34
N LEU A 205 12.65 27.29 -0.32
CA LEU A 205 13.39 26.64 -1.42
C LEU A 205 12.59 26.65 -2.73
N LYS A 206 11.26 26.46 -2.67
CA LYS A 206 10.38 26.54 -3.84
C LYS A 206 10.37 27.96 -4.42
N GLU A 207 10.28 28.98 -3.58
CA GLU A 207 10.34 30.38 -3.99
C GLU A 207 11.68 30.75 -4.64
N GLU A 208 12.79 30.39 -4.00
CA GLU A 208 14.15 30.60 -4.52
C GLU A 208 14.34 29.91 -5.89
N ALA A 209 13.82 28.69 -6.04
CA ALA A 209 13.87 27.95 -7.31
C ALA A 209 13.02 28.62 -8.41
N GLU A 210 11.82 29.11 -8.09
CA GLU A 210 10.98 29.83 -9.04
C GLU A 210 11.60 31.18 -9.45
N GLU A 211 12.21 31.91 -8.53
CA GLU A 211 12.92 33.14 -8.84
C GLU A 211 14.15 32.88 -9.71
N ALA A 212 14.93 31.85 -9.40
CA ALA A 212 16.06 31.42 -10.23
C ALA A 212 15.62 31.03 -11.66
N LYS A 213 14.48 30.34 -11.81
CA LYS A 213 13.89 30.03 -13.12
C LYS A 213 13.49 31.32 -13.86
N LYS A 214 12.82 32.27 -13.19
CA LYS A 214 12.45 33.57 -13.78
C LYS A 214 13.68 34.36 -14.23
N LYS A 215 14.74 34.42 -13.41
CA LYS A 215 16.00 35.08 -13.74
C LYS A 215 16.66 34.45 -14.98
N LYS A 216 16.80 33.11 -15.02
CA LYS A 216 17.35 32.39 -16.18
C LYS A 216 16.55 32.67 -17.46
N ARG A 217 15.21 32.72 -17.38
CA ARG A 217 14.35 33.07 -18.52
C ARG A 217 14.60 34.49 -19.03
N ARG A 218 14.72 35.48 -18.13
CA ARG A 218 15.03 36.88 -18.47
C ARG A 218 16.39 37.02 -19.13
N GLU A 219 17.42 36.39 -18.57
CA GLU A 219 18.78 36.41 -19.12
C GLU A 219 18.85 35.77 -20.51
N SER A 220 18.20 34.62 -20.70
CA SER A 220 18.11 33.96 -22.01
C SER A 220 17.41 34.85 -23.05
N ALA A 221 16.29 35.47 -22.69
CA ALA A 221 15.58 36.40 -23.57
C ALA A 221 16.43 37.64 -23.93
N ALA A 222 17.19 38.18 -22.97
CA ALA A 222 18.11 39.31 -23.21
C ALA A 222 19.25 38.91 -24.15
N ARG A 223 19.88 37.74 -23.94
CA ARG A 223 20.92 37.19 -24.82
C ARG A 223 20.41 36.98 -26.25
N TYR A 224 19.20 36.44 -26.39
CA TYR A 224 18.57 36.27 -27.71
C TYR A 224 18.36 37.61 -28.44
N ARG A 225 17.83 38.62 -27.74
CA ARG A 225 17.64 39.98 -28.30
C ARG A 225 18.96 40.63 -28.71
N ALA A 226 19.98 40.53 -27.86
CA ALA A 226 21.32 41.07 -28.16
C ALA A 226 21.93 40.41 -29.40
N LYS A 227 21.85 39.08 -29.51
CA LYS A 227 22.33 38.33 -30.69
C LYS A 227 21.61 38.76 -31.96
N LYS A 228 20.28 38.91 -31.91
CA LYS A 228 19.48 39.40 -33.06
C LYS A 228 19.87 40.81 -33.49
N LYS A 229 20.11 41.72 -32.54
CA LYS A 229 20.54 43.10 -32.83
C LYS A 229 21.94 43.15 -33.45
N ALA A 230 22.87 42.33 -32.96
CA ALA A 230 24.23 42.23 -33.52
C ALA A 230 24.22 41.72 -34.97
N LEU A 231 23.41 40.70 -35.27
CA LEU A 231 23.22 40.18 -36.64
C LEU A 231 22.68 41.27 -37.59
N ALA A 232 21.66 42.02 -37.17
CA ALA A 232 21.11 43.11 -37.97
C ALA A 232 22.13 44.24 -38.22
N ALA A 233 22.92 44.60 -37.21
CA ALA A 233 23.97 45.61 -37.34
C ALA A 233 25.10 45.14 -38.30
N SER A 234 25.51 43.88 -38.24
CA SER A 234 26.49 43.32 -39.19
C SER A 234 25.98 43.32 -40.64
N GLN A 235 24.68 43.03 -40.85
CA GLN A 235 24.07 43.05 -42.18
C GLN A 235 24.01 44.47 -42.75
N ALA A 236 23.61 45.46 -41.94
CA ALA A 236 23.59 46.87 -42.36
C ALA A 236 24.99 47.43 -42.68
N SER A 237 26.02 46.97 -41.96
CA SER A 237 27.41 47.35 -42.20
C SER A 237 27.91 46.86 -43.57
N ILE A 238 27.56 45.61 -43.94
CA ILE A 238 27.95 45.01 -45.22
C ILE A 238 27.31 45.75 -46.40
N THR A 239 26.04 46.16 -46.29
CA THR A 239 25.32 46.90 -47.36
C THR A 239 25.88 48.31 -47.59
N THR A 240 26.53 48.90 -46.59
CA THR A 240 27.10 50.26 -46.69
C THR A 240 28.45 50.26 -47.42
N THR A 241 29.24 49.18 -47.30
CA THR A 241 30.53 49.02 -48.01
C THR A 241 30.41 48.69 -49.50
N THR A 242 29.24 48.23 -49.97
CA THR A 242 29.01 47.89 -51.39
C THR A 242 28.56 49.07 -52.27
N ASN A 243 28.29 50.25 -51.69
CA ASN A 243 27.84 51.45 -52.41
C ASN A 243 28.94 52.54 -52.48
N ILE A 244 30.15 52.18 -52.92
CA ILE A 244 31.13 53.19 -53.39
C ILE A 244 30.98 53.31 -54.91
N PRO A 245 30.53 54.45 -55.45
CA PRO A 245 30.31 54.60 -56.89
C PRO A 245 31.66 54.73 -57.60
N ASN A 246 31.92 53.81 -58.52
CA ASN A 246 33.06 53.84 -59.42
C ASN A 246 32.90 55.06 -60.35
N LYS A 247 33.68 56.12 -60.15
CA LYS A 247 33.78 57.23 -61.10
C LYS A 247 34.59 56.74 -62.31
N SER A 248 33.92 56.57 -63.44
CA SER A 248 34.50 56.35 -64.76
C SER A 248 35.19 57.62 -65.27
N ASN A 249 36.43 57.47 -65.75
CA ASN A 249 37.13 58.42 -66.62
C ASN A 249 36.57 58.37 -68.04
#